data_AF-A0A1R1PNB9-F1
#
_entry.id   AF-A0A1R1PNB9-F1
#
_cell.length_a   1.000
_cell.length_b   1.000
_cell.length_c   1.000
_cell.angle_alpha   90.00
_cell.angle_beta   90.00
_cell.angle_gamma   90.00
#
_symmetry.space_group_name_H-M   'P 1'
#
loop_
_entity.id
_entity.type
_entity.pdbx_description
1 polymer ?
#
loop_
_entity_poly.entity_id
_entity_poly.type
_entity_poly.pdbx_seq_one_letter_code
_entity_poly.pdbx_strand_id
1 'polypeptide(L)'
;MVGVHRRVQEIKEKKVEQPIRFVAKEISEEAKVLCFDEFQVTDIADAMILRQLTTELFEQGVVLISTSNRGPDELYKNGLQRASFIPCIQMIKEHCQVVNLDSGIDYRKHAKPVVSSLYLSPNDQNNSLKLMEIFYALCGDDKISTGRGIKFLGREFIIPKSTENVALIDFGTLCKEHHGAVDYLEIFKSIKVLVLHDVPQMGSLNRDEARRFITLVDTLYEKNVLLVMSSQVDVYQIFRVAKHEGESSAGDVSVLYTGEEELFAFERTLSRLVEMNGADYLKKAISRYPPARFLLN
;
A
#
# COMPACT_ATOMS: atom_id res chain seq x y z
N MET A 1 3.17 2.88 17.97
CA MET A 1 4.42 3.32 18.64
C MET A 1 4.50 4.81 18.98
N VAL A 2 4.18 5.74 18.06
CA VAL A 2 4.29 7.20 18.31
C VAL A 2 3.58 7.68 19.58
N GLY A 3 2.35 7.20 19.85
CA GLY A 3 1.61 7.56 21.07
C GLY A 3 2.27 7.11 22.36
N VAL A 4 2.86 5.90 22.37
CA VAL A 4 3.60 5.36 23.53
C VAL A 4 4.87 6.17 23.76
N HIS A 5 5.64 6.47 22.71
CA HIS A 5 6.83 7.32 22.80
C HIS A 5 6.53 8.68 23.42
N ARG A 6 5.44 9.34 22.98
CA ARG A 6 5.01 10.62 23.54
C ARG A 6 4.71 10.51 25.04
N ARG A 7 3.90 9.53 25.45
CA ARG A 7 3.57 9.30 26.87
C ARG A 7 4.83 9.00 27.71
N VAL A 8 5.74 8.18 27.19
CA VAL A 8 7.02 7.87 27.86
C VAL A 8 7.88 9.12 28.03
N GLN A 9 7.96 10.01 27.02
CA GLN A 9 8.69 11.27 27.13
C GLN A 9 8.06 12.21 28.17
N GLU A 10 6.74 12.40 28.13
CA GLU A 10 5.99 13.24 29.08
C GLU A 10 6.20 12.78 30.55
N ILE A 11 6.31 11.47 30.79
CA ILE A 11 6.56 10.91 32.13
C ILE A 11 8.05 11.01 32.51
N LYS A 12 8.98 10.86 31.55
CA LYS A 12 10.42 11.05 31.79
C LYS A 12 10.75 12.49 32.21
N GLU A 13 10.07 13.48 31.64
CA GLU A 13 10.21 14.89 32.02
C GLU A 13 9.85 15.15 33.48
N LYS A 14 8.95 14.32 34.04
CA LYS A 14 8.57 14.33 35.47
C LYS A 14 9.57 13.61 36.39
N LYS A 15 10.72 13.15 35.87
CA LYS A 15 11.79 12.41 36.58
C LYS A 15 11.31 11.15 37.32
N VAL A 16 10.28 10.49 36.79
CA VAL A 16 9.73 9.27 37.37
C VAL A 16 10.62 8.08 37.02
N GLU A 17 10.95 7.24 38.02
CA GLU A 17 11.63 5.96 37.78
C GLU A 17 10.69 4.99 37.04
N GLN A 18 11.23 4.27 36.05
CA GLN A 18 10.48 3.29 35.23
C GLN A 18 9.24 3.87 34.51
N PRO A 19 9.42 4.85 33.61
CA PRO A 19 8.32 5.53 32.93
C PRO A 19 7.40 4.59 32.14
N ILE A 20 7.94 3.49 31.59
CA ILE A 20 7.18 2.52 30.80
C ILE A 20 6.13 1.79 31.64
N ARG A 21 6.44 1.51 32.92
CA ARG A 21 5.51 0.87 33.86
C ARG A 21 4.27 1.72 34.12
N PHE A 22 4.44 3.04 34.23
CA PHE A 22 3.33 3.97 34.37
C PHE A 22 2.48 4.01 33.10
N VAL A 23 3.11 4.09 31.92
CA VAL A 23 2.39 4.04 30.64
C VAL A 23 1.61 2.74 30.49
N ALA A 24 2.21 1.60 30.85
CA ALA A 24 1.53 0.30 30.81
C ALA A 24 0.32 0.26 31.74
N LYS A 25 0.42 0.86 32.94
CA LYS A 25 -0.69 0.98 33.88
C LYS A 25 -1.81 1.88 33.35
N GLU A 26 -1.49 3.04 32.78
CA GLU A 26 -2.48 3.90 32.13
C GLU A 26 -3.21 3.16 31.01
N ILE A 27 -2.45 2.45 30.15
CA ILE A 27 -3.03 1.65 29.08
C ILE A 27 -3.92 0.54 29.63
N SER A 28 -3.52 -0.13 30.72
CA SER A 28 -4.31 -1.23 31.30
C SER A 28 -5.59 -0.75 32.01
N GLU A 29 -5.62 0.51 32.45
CA GLU A 29 -6.81 1.19 32.97
C GLU A 29 -7.76 1.61 31.82
N GLU A 30 -7.20 2.05 30.67
CA GLU A 30 -7.97 2.42 29.48
C GLU A 30 -8.50 1.20 28.70
N ALA A 31 -7.74 0.11 28.65
CA ALA A 31 -8.04 -1.06 27.81
C ALA A 31 -7.60 -2.38 28.46
N LYS A 32 -8.48 -3.39 28.37
CA LYS A 32 -8.18 -4.78 28.77
C LYS A 32 -7.74 -5.66 27.61
N VAL A 33 -8.06 -5.27 26.39
CA VAL A 33 -7.61 -5.92 25.14
C VAL A 33 -6.89 -4.86 24.31
N LEU A 34 -5.64 -5.14 23.94
CA LEU A 34 -4.83 -4.28 23.10
C LEU A 34 -4.59 -4.99 21.76
N CYS A 35 -5.00 -4.34 20.67
CA CYS A 35 -4.79 -4.86 19.32
C CYS A 35 -3.67 -4.07 18.63
N PHE A 36 -2.59 -4.74 18.22
CA PHE A 36 -1.62 -4.19 17.30
C PHE A 36 -1.86 -4.71 15.89
N ASP A 37 -2.13 -3.79 14.98
CA ASP A 37 -2.12 -4.12 13.56
C ASP A 37 -0.70 -3.92 13.02
N GLU A 38 -0.27 -4.81 12.13
CA GLU A 38 1.03 -4.81 11.46
C GLU A 38 2.24 -4.65 12.42
N PHE A 39 2.34 -5.55 13.40
CA PHE A 39 3.44 -5.55 14.36
C PHE A 39 4.77 -5.81 13.67
N GLN A 40 5.54 -4.75 13.51
CA GLN A 40 6.87 -4.74 12.92
C GLN A 40 7.82 -3.91 13.80
N VAL A 41 9.05 -4.39 13.96
CA VAL A 41 10.11 -3.70 14.70
C VAL A 41 11.27 -3.47 13.74
N THR A 42 11.65 -2.20 13.56
CA THR A 42 12.70 -1.78 12.61
C THR A 42 13.89 -1.11 13.28
N ASP A 43 13.72 -0.53 14.47
CA ASP A 43 14.77 0.17 15.20
C ASP A 43 14.94 -0.35 16.64
N ILE A 44 16.11 -0.06 17.21
CA ILE A 44 16.51 -0.54 18.53
C ILE A 44 15.76 0.17 19.67
N ALA A 45 15.35 1.43 19.49
CA ALA A 45 14.64 2.18 20.52
C ALA A 45 13.23 1.61 20.71
N ASP A 46 12.54 1.35 19.60
CA ASP A 46 11.25 0.65 19.57
C ASP A 46 11.38 -0.74 20.17
N ALA A 47 12.41 -1.51 19.81
CA ALA A 47 12.65 -2.84 20.36
C ALA A 47 12.79 -2.81 21.90
N MET A 48 13.53 -1.84 22.44
CA MET A 48 13.72 -1.69 23.89
C MET A 48 12.43 -1.28 24.61
N ILE A 49 11.67 -0.34 24.05
CA ILE A 49 10.39 0.11 24.62
C ILE A 49 9.36 -1.01 24.56
N LEU A 50 9.23 -1.66 23.41
CA LEU A 50 8.28 -2.75 23.22
C LEU A 50 8.52 -3.85 24.21
N ARG A 51 9.78 -4.30 24.40
CA ARG A 51 10.11 -5.31 25.39
C ARG A 51 9.54 -4.98 26.77
N GLN A 52 9.89 -3.81 27.31
CA GLN A 52 9.43 -3.40 28.64
C GLN A 52 7.91 -3.23 28.69
N LEU A 53 7.32 -2.62 27.66
CA LEU A 53 5.89 -2.37 27.60
C LEU A 53 5.09 -3.67 27.57
N THR A 54 5.45 -4.63 26.71
CA THR A 54 4.74 -5.92 26.63
C THR A 54 4.84 -6.70 27.93
N THR A 55 6.00 -6.70 28.59
CA THR A 55 6.15 -7.35 29.89
C THR A 55 5.18 -6.76 30.92
N GLU A 56 5.17 -5.44 31.08
CA GLU A 56 4.30 -4.77 32.03
C GLU A 56 2.81 -4.93 31.69
N LEU A 57 2.45 -4.89 30.40
CA LEU A 57 1.07 -5.11 29.96
C LEU A 57 0.58 -6.53 30.32
N PHE A 58 1.41 -7.56 30.12
CA PHE A 58 1.07 -8.92 30.51
C PHE A 58 0.95 -9.08 32.02
N GLU A 59 1.84 -8.47 32.80
CA GLU A 59 1.74 -8.46 34.27
C GLU A 59 0.45 -7.79 34.77
N GLN A 60 -0.04 -6.77 34.05
CA GLN A 60 -1.31 -6.09 34.33
C GLN A 60 -2.53 -6.86 33.82
N GLY A 61 -2.36 -8.04 33.23
CA GLY A 61 -3.43 -8.88 32.71
C GLY A 61 -4.06 -8.37 31.42
N VAL A 62 -3.37 -7.54 30.64
CA VAL A 62 -3.84 -7.07 29.34
C VAL A 62 -3.72 -8.19 28.31
N VAL A 63 -4.79 -8.44 27.58
CA VAL A 63 -4.80 -9.39 26.46
C VAL A 63 -4.23 -8.71 25.22
N LEU A 64 -3.19 -9.29 24.65
CA LEU A 64 -2.58 -8.80 23.41
C LEU A 64 -3.10 -9.59 22.21
N ILE A 65 -3.62 -8.88 21.21
CA ILE A 65 -3.92 -9.41 19.88
C ILE A 65 -3.02 -8.68 18.89
N SER A 66 -2.35 -9.42 18.00
CA SER A 66 -1.39 -8.81 17.08
C SER A 66 -1.42 -9.50 15.72
N THR A 67 -1.36 -8.72 14.64
CA THR A 67 -1.12 -9.20 13.27
C THR A 67 0.33 -8.89 12.87
N SER A 68 0.98 -9.78 12.12
CA SER A 68 2.32 -9.52 11.60
C SER A 68 2.59 -10.32 10.34
N ASN A 69 3.34 -9.71 9.41
CA ASN A 69 3.85 -10.37 8.21
C ASN A 69 5.05 -11.30 8.49
N ARG A 70 5.55 -11.31 9.73
CA ARG A 70 6.68 -12.13 10.18
C ARG A 70 6.28 -12.88 11.45
N GLY A 71 6.64 -14.15 11.52
CA GLY A 71 6.48 -14.91 12.76
C GLY A 71 7.33 -14.32 13.89
N PRO A 72 7.05 -14.63 15.17
CA PRO A 72 7.77 -14.06 16.31
C PRO A 72 9.29 -14.20 16.23
N ASP A 73 9.79 -15.36 15.79
CA ASP A 73 11.23 -15.63 15.66
C ASP A 73 11.91 -14.80 14.55
N GLU A 74 11.12 -14.18 13.67
CA GLU A 74 11.59 -13.31 12.59
C GLU A 74 11.39 -11.81 12.88
N LEU A 75 10.71 -11.46 13.97
CA LEU A 75 10.56 -10.06 14.39
C LEU A 75 11.92 -9.46 14.70
N TYR A 76 12.26 -8.31 14.10
CA TYR A 76 13.55 -7.62 14.24
C TYR A 76 14.77 -8.41 13.72
N LYS A 77 14.59 -9.35 12.79
CA LYS A 77 15.68 -10.18 12.24
C LYS A 77 16.75 -9.26 11.63
N ASN A 78 18.02 -9.56 11.92
CA ASN A 78 19.18 -8.72 11.56
C ASN A 78 19.21 -7.31 12.16
N GLY A 79 18.32 -7.00 13.12
CA GLY A 79 18.33 -5.74 13.84
C GLY A 79 19.57 -5.56 14.72
N LEU A 80 20.00 -4.31 14.90
CA LEU A 80 21.13 -3.95 15.75
C LEU A 80 20.85 -4.41 17.20
N GLN A 81 21.79 -5.10 17.84
CA GLN A 81 21.61 -5.67 19.19
C GLN A 81 20.35 -6.55 19.37
N ARG A 82 19.96 -7.30 18.33
CA ARG A 82 18.84 -8.27 18.37
C ARG A 82 18.77 -9.12 19.63
N ALA A 83 19.92 -9.52 20.20
CA ALA A 83 20.00 -10.28 21.45
C ALA A 83 19.20 -9.65 22.60
N SER A 84 19.16 -8.32 22.68
CA SER A 84 18.40 -7.56 23.69
C SER A 84 16.88 -7.65 23.50
N PHE A 85 16.42 -7.99 22.29
CA PHE A 85 15.01 -8.16 21.93
C PHE A 85 14.53 -9.62 21.99
N ILE A 86 15.44 -10.61 21.98
CA ILE A 86 15.10 -12.04 22.13
C ILE A 86 14.18 -12.31 23.33
N PRO A 87 14.38 -11.71 24.52
CA PRO A 87 13.46 -11.89 25.64
C PRO A 87 12.02 -11.44 25.35
N CYS A 88 11.83 -10.39 24.54
CA CYS A 88 10.50 -9.96 24.11
C CYS A 88 9.85 -11.02 23.21
N ILE A 89 10.61 -11.60 22.27
CA ILE A 89 10.14 -12.68 21.41
C ILE A 89 9.71 -13.89 22.25
N GLN A 90 10.49 -14.25 23.29
CA GLN A 90 10.14 -15.32 24.22
C GLN A 90 8.84 -15.01 24.97
N MET A 91 8.71 -13.82 25.54
CA MET A 91 7.47 -13.38 26.21
C MET A 91 6.26 -13.46 25.28
N ILE A 92 6.39 -13.01 24.03
CA ILE A 92 5.31 -13.13 23.04
C ILE A 92 4.96 -14.60 22.81
N LYS A 93 5.95 -15.48 22.65
CA LYS A 93 5.71 -16.92 22.43
C LYS A 93 5.13 -17.64 23.65
N GLU A 94 5.45 -17.18 24.86
CA GLU A 94 4.95 -17.75 26.11
C GLU A 94 3.51 -17.30 26.41
N HIS A 95 3.19 -16.03 26.16
CA HIS A 95 1.90 -15.45 26.53
C HIS A 95 0.89 -15.34 25.37
N CYS A 96 1.34 -15.47 24.11
CA CYS A 96 0.47 -15.40 22.95
C CYS A 96 0.41 -16.75 22.22
N GLN A 97 -0.78 -17.11 21.76
CA GLN A 97 -0.95 -18.19 20.81
C GLN A 97 -0.61 -17.70 19.40
N VAL A 98 0.44 -18.27 18.81
CA VAL A 98 0.84 -17.94 17.43
C VAL A 98 -0.03 -18.73 16.46
N VAL A 99 -0.86 -18.01 15.70
CA VAL A 99 -1.67 -18.58 14.62
C VAL A 99 -1.02 -18.17 13.30
N ASN A 100 -0.50 -19.15 12.57
CA ASN A 100 -0.02 -18.90 11.21
C ASN A 100 -1.22 -18.90 10.25
N LEU A 101 -1.40 -17.78 9.53
CA LEU A 101 -2.46 -17.61 8.53
C LEU A 101 -2.00 -18.02 7.13
N ASP A 102 -1.03 -18.93 7.02
CA ASP A 102 -0.62 -19.53 5.76
C ASP A 102 -1.63 -20.59 5.30
N SER A 103 -2.75 -20.10 4.76
CA SER A 103 -3.76 -20.95 4.13
C SER A 103 -3.38 -21.34 2.69
N GLY A 104 -2.20 -20.93 2.19
CA GLY A 104 -1.84 -20.94 0.77
C GLY A 104 -2.75 -20.05 -0.11
N ILE A 105 -3.79 -19.49 0.49
CA ILE A 105 -4.83 -18.66 -0.10
C ILE A 105 -4.56 -17.26 0.40
N ASP A 106 -3.97 -16.45 -0.47
CA ASP A 106 -3.96 -15.01 -0.20
C ASP A 106 -5.41 -14.52 -0.34
N TYR A 107 -6.05 -14.20 0.78
CA TYR A 107 -7.41 -13.67 0.79
C TYR A 107 -7.52 -12.32 0.09
N ARG A 108 -6.41 -11.58 -0.10
CA ARG A 108 -6.36 -10.41 -0.99
C ARG A 108 -6.56 -10.81 -2.45
N LYS A 109 -6.03 -11.96 -2.86
CA LYS A 109 -6.25 -12.54 -4.21
C LYS A 109 -7.63 -13.20 -4.36
N HIS A 110 -8.28 -13.57 -3.24
CA HIS A 110 -9.64 -14.13 -3.21
C HIS A 110 -10.73 -13.09 -2.93
N ALA A 111 -10.38 -11.82 -2.73
CA ALA A 111 -11.28 -10.73 -2.99
C ALA A 111 -11.64 -10.83 -4.48
N LYS A 112 -12.71 -11.60 -4.78
CA LYS A 112 -13.31 -11.61 -6.11
C LYS A 112 -13.49 -10.14 -6.46
N PRO A 113 -12.93 -9.68 -7.59
CA PRO A 113 -13.20 -8.33 -8.07
C PRO A 113 -14.71 -8.19 -8.07
N VAL A 114 -15.26 -7.31 -7.22
CA VAL A 114 -16.70 -7.04 -7.23
C VAL A 114 -17.09 -6.46 -8.60
N VAL A 115 -16.10 -5.88 -9.28
CA VAL A 115 -16.14 -5.45 -10.67
C VAL A 115 -14.95 -6.05 -11.40
N SER A 116 -15.17 -7.06 -12.24
CA SER A 116 -14.15 -7.60 -13.15
C SER A 116 -13.78 -6.64 -14.29
N SER A 117 -14.11 -5.35 -14.17
CA SER A 117 -14.16 -4.38 -15.27
C SER A 117 -13.31 -3.12 -15.06
N LEU A 118 -12.65 -2.92 -13.91
CA LEU A 118 -11.84 -1.72 -13.70
C LEU A 118 -10.44 -1.81 -14.32
N TYR A 119 -9.85 -3.01 -14.35
CA TYR A 119 -8.57 -3.29 -15.00
C TYR A 119 -8.83 -4.07 -16.27
N LEU A 120 -8.80 -3.38 -17.41
CA LEU A 120 -9.11 -3.92 -18.71
C LEU A 120 -7.83 -4.37 -19.42
N SER A 121 -7.78 -5.63 -19.84
CA SER A 121 -6.67 -6.14 -20.65
C SER A 121 -7.19 -7.12 -21.71
N PRO A 122 -6.55 -7.21 -22.89
CA PRO A 122 -5.40 -6.41 -23.34
C PRO A 122 -5.80 -4.99 -23.82
N ASN A 123 -4.83 -4.15 -24.17
CA ASN A 123 -5.04 -2.86 -24.86
C ASN A 123 -5.51 -3.11 -26.31
N ASP A 124 -6.77 -3.52 -26.47
CA ASP A 124 -7.46 -3.68 -27.74
C ASP A 124 -8.58 -2.64 -27.91
N GLN A 125 -9.13 -2.56 -29.13
CA GLN A 125 -10.18 -1.61 -29.46
C GLN A 125 -11.43 -1.77 -28.58
N ASN A 126 -11.78 -3.00 -28.18
CA ASN A 126 -12.98 -3.25 -27.37
C ASN A 126 -12.79 -2.70 -25.96
N ASN A 127 -11.62 -2.93 -25.36
CA ASN A 127 -11.30 -2.44 -24.04
C ASN A 127 -11.08 -0.92 -24.02
N SER A 128 -10.53 -0.33 -25.09
CA SER A 128 -10.48 1.13 -25.22
C SER A 128 -11.87 1.75 -25.26
N LEU A 129 -12.83 1.15 -25.99
CA LEU A 129 -14.22 1.62 -26.01
C LEU A 129 -14.88 1.52 -24.63
N LYS A 130 -14.75 0.37 -23.95
CA LYS A 130 -15.26 0.18 -22.58
C LYS A 130 -14.66 1.18 -21.59
N LEU A 131 -13.35 1.44 -21.69
CA LEU A 131 -12.68 2.41 -20.82
C LEU A 131 -13.26 3.82 -21.01
N MET A 132 -13.54 4.20 -22.26
CA MET A 132 -14.19 5.46 -22.58
C MET A 132 -15.64 5.52 -22.08
N GLU A 133 -16.41 4.45 -22.19
CA GLU A 133 -17.76 4.34 -21.62
C GLU A 133 -17.73 4.55 -20.10
N ILE A 134 -16.79 3.89 -19.40
CA ILE A 134 -16.58 4.07 -17.96
C ILE A 134 -16.21 5.52 -17.65
N PHE A 135 -15.31 6.13 -18.42
CA PHE A 135 -14.93 7.53 -18.23
C PHE A 135 -16.14 8.48 -18.33
N TYR A 136 -16.96 8.35 -19.37
CA TYR A 136 -18.15 9.20 -19.53
C TYR A 136 -19.20 8.94 -18.45
N ALA A 137 -19.40 7.67 -18.05
CA ALA A 137 -20.30 7.33 -16.95
C ALA A 137 -19.81 7.92 -15.61
N LEU A 138 -18.50 7.93 -15.36
CA LEU A 138 -17.89 8.55 -14.19
C LEU A 138 -18.05 10.07 -14.21
N CYS A 139 -17.95 10.73 -15.37
CA CYS A 139 -18.17 12.16 -15.49
C CYS A 139 -19.64 12.55 -15.26
N GLY A 140 -20.59 11.70 -15.66
CA GLY A 140 -22.01 12.04 -15.59
C GLY A 140 -22.32 13.33 -16.38
N ASP A 141 -22.97 14.28 -15.72
CA ASP A 141 -23.31 15.59 -16.31
C ASP A 141 -22.22 16.66 -16.12
N ASP A 142 -21.09 16.33 -15.49
CA ASP A 142 -19.99 17.27 -15.28
C ASP A 142 -19.41 17.77 -16.60
N LYS A 143 -19.08 19.06 -16.66
CA LYS A 143 -18.43 19.65 -17.83
C LYS A 143 -17.03 19.08 -18.01
N ILE A 144 -16.86 18.28 -19.05
CA ILE A 144 -15.56 17.77 -19.47
C ILE A 144 -14.75 18.89 -20.13
N SER A 145 -13.57 19.14 -19.60
CA SER A 145 -12.58 20.08 -20.13
C SER A 145 -11.44 19.32 -20.79
N THR A 146 -10.93 19.87 -21.90
CA THR A 146 -9.73 19.39 -22.57
C THR A 146 -8.55 20.30 -22.28
N GLY A 147 -7.38 19.73 -22.00
CA GLY A 147 -6.16 20.50 -21.75
C GLY A 147 -6.18 21.30 -20.45
N ARG A 148 -6.74 20.73 -19.36
CA ARG A 148 -6.79 21.40 -18.06
C ARG A 148 -5.39 21.45 -17.45
N GLY A 149 -4.83 22.65 -17.29
CA GLY A 149 -3.55 22.86 -16.62
C GLY A 149 -3.66 22.85 -15.09
N ILE A 150 -2.81 22.05 -14.43
CA ILE A 150 -2.55 22.12 -13.00
C ILE A 150 -1.20 22.77 -12.79
N LYS A 151 -1.19 23.98 -12.21
CA LYS A 151 0.03 24.72 -11.90
C LYS A 151 0.50 24.41 -10.49
N PHE A 152 1.75 23.99 -10.35
CA PHE A 152 2.39 23.73 -9.06
C PHE A 152 3.90 23.86 -9.18
N LEU A 153 4.58 24.31 -8.13
CA LEU A 153 6.05 24.42 -8.07
C LEU A 153 6.70 25.09 -9.31
N GLY A 154 6.04 26.09 -9.89
CA GLY A 154 6.54 26.83 -11.06
C GLY A 154 6.40 26.11 -12.41
N ARG A 155 5.75 24.94 -12.45
CA ARG A 155 5.45 24.16 -13.65
C ARG A 155 3.95 23.96 -13.83
N GLU A 156 3.54 23.54 -15.02
CA GLU A 156 2.16 23.26 -15.38
C GLU A 156 2.05 21.85 -15.96
N PHE A 157 1.16 21.04 -15.40
CA PHE A 157 0.82 19.71 -15.92
C PHE A 157 -0.51 19.79 -16.66
N ILE A 158 -0.54 19.38 -17.93
CA ILE A 158 -1.74 19.44 -18.77
C ILE A 158 -2.45 18.08 -18.73
N ILE A 159 -3.68 18.08 -18.22
CA ILE A 159 -4.54 16.89 -18.28
C ILE A 159 -5.28 16.89 -19.62
N PRO A 160 -5.09 15.87 -20.48
CA PRO A 160 -5.71 15.83 -21.80
C PRO A 160 -7.23 15.99 -21.76
N LYS A 161 -7.89 15.24 -20.87
CA LYS A 161 -9.34 15.28 -20.70
C LYS A 161 -9.72 15.02 -19.24
N SER A 162 -10.50 15.91 -18.65
CA SER A 162 -10.91 15.79 -17.24
C SER A 162 -12.16 16.58 -16.90
N THR A 163 -12.81 16.19 -15.81
CA THR A 163 -13.70 17.06 -15.03
C THR A 163 -12.90 17.65 -13.86
N GLU A 164 -13.57 18.19 -12.84
CA GLU A 164 -12.89 18.59 -11.61
C GLU A 164 -12.23 17.39 -10.90
N ASN A 165 -12.93 16.24 -10.88
CA ASN A 165 -12.61 15.07 -10.05
C ASN A 165 -12.14 13.85 -10.85
N VAL A 166 -12.48 13.75 -12.14
CA VAL A 166 -12.15 12.59 -12.99
C VAL A 166 -11.14 13.01 -14.04
N ALA A 167 -10.05 12.26 -14.19
CA ALA A 167 -9.03 12.51 -15.21
C ALA A 167 -8.85 11.29 -16.11
N LEU A 168 -8.81 11.52 -17.42
CA LEU A 168 -8.40 10.55 -18.44
C LEU A 168 -7.01 10.94 -18.95
N ILE A 169 -6.04 10.05 -18.74
CA ILE A 169 -4.63 10.30 -19.06
C ILE A 169 -4.01 9.02 -19.63
N ASP A 170 -3.14 9.14 -20.63
CA ASP A 170 -2.36 8.01 -21.13
C ASP A 170 -1.15 7.73 -20.23
N PHE A 171 -0.68 6.49 -20.27
CA PHE A 171 0.53 6.08 -19.55
C PHE A 171 1.77 6.90 -19.92
N GLY A 172 1.88 7.35 -21.18
CA GLY A 172 3.00 8.14 -21.65
C GLY A 172 3.12 9.46 -20.90
N THR A 173 2.03 10.23 -20.81
CA THR A 173 2.01 11.50 -20.10
C THR A 173 2.35 11.35 -18.62
N LEU A 174 1.92 10.29 -17.93
CA LEU A 174 2.26 10.13 -16.51
C LEU A 174 3.63 9.53 -16.25
N CYS A 175 4.10 8.59 -17.08
CA CYS A 175 5.24 7.73 -16.74
C CYS A 175 6.43 7.85 -17.71
N LYS A 176 6.26 8.35 -18.94
CA LYS A 176 7.39 8.64 -19.85
C LYS A 176 7.96 10.04 -19.65
N GLU A 177 7.14 11.00 -19.22
CA GLU A 177 7.57 12.36 -18.87
C GLU A 177 8.15 12.45 -17.45
N HIS A 178 9.02 13.44 -17.21
CA HIS A 178 9.85 13.58 -16.00
C HIS A 178 9.05 14.01 -14.75
N HIS A 179 8.12 13.17 -14.31
CA HIS A 179 7.35 13.35 -13.08
C HIS A 179 7.97 12.59 -11.91
N GLY A 180 8.06 13.25 -10.76
CA GLY A 180 8.46 12.64 -9.48
C GLY A 180 7.29 12.51 -8.51
N ALA A 181 7.56 12.00 -7.31
CA ALA A 181 6.52 11.81 -6.27
C ALA A 181 5.72 13.09 -5.97
N VAL A 182 6.39 14.24 -5.91
CA VAL A 182 5.76 15.52 -5.61
C VAL A 182 4.79 15.96 -6.73
N ASP A 183 5.08 15.60 -7.99
CA ASP A 183 4.18 15.86 -9.11
C ASP A 183 2.85 15.13 -8.92
N TYR A 184 2.91 13.82 -8.68
CA TYR A 184 1.70 13.02 -8.48
C TYR A 184 0.91 13.50 -7.26
N LEU A 185 1.59 13.91 -6.18
CA LEU A 185 0.91 14.43 -5.00
C LEU A 185 0.08 15.70 -5.29
N GLU A 186 0.57 16.59 -6.15
CA GLU A 186 -0.14 17.81 -6.55
C GLU A 186 -1.23 17.52 -7.59
N ILE A 187 -0.95 16.68 -8.59
CA ILE A 187 -1.92 16.26 -9.61
C ILE A 187 -3.14 15.61 -8.95
N PHE A 188 -2.91 14.61 -8.08
CA PHE A 188 -3.98 13.85 -7.42
C PHE A 188 -4.53 14.48 -6.15
N LYS A 189 -4.24 15.76 -5.90
CA LYS A 189 -4.85 16.52 -4.80
C LYS A 189 -6.34 16.78 -5.06
N SER A 190 -6.67 17.20 -6.28
CA SER A 190 -8.04 17.51 -6.70
C SER A 190 -8.73 16.30 -7.35
N ILE A 191 -8.00 15.49 -8.12
CA ILE A 191 -8.52 14.31 -8.81
C ILE A 191 -8.85 13.19 -7.81
N LYS A 192 -10.05 12.60 -7.95
CA LYS A 192 -10.55 11.48 -7.14
C LYS A 192 -10.63 10.19 -7.92
N VAL A 193 -10.71 10.27 -9.25
CA VAL A 193 -10.72 9.11 -10.15
C VAL A 193 -9.72 9.32 -11.28
N LEU A 194 -8.82 8.36 -11.46
CA LEU A 194 -7.92 8.28 -12.60
C LEU A 194 -8.39 7.17 -13.54
N VAL A 195 -8.65 7.53 -14.79
CA VAL A 195 -8.81 6.60 -15.90
C VAL A 195 -7.50 6.62 -16.70
N LEU A 196 -6.68 5.58 -16.51
CA LEU A 196 -5.35 5.46 -17.10
C LEU A 196 -5.36 4.51 -18.29
N HIS A 197 -5.03 4.98 -19.48
CA HIS A 197 -5.05 4.12 -20.67
C HIS A 197 -3.66 3.80 -21.22
N ASP A 198 -3.60 2.72 -21.98
CA ASP A 198 -2.43 2.25 -22.71
C ASP A 198 -1.22 1.91 -21.84
N VAL A 199 -1.44 1.31 -20.66
CA VAL A 199 -0.34 0.85 -19.81
C VAL A 199 0.38 -0.32 -20.50
N PRO A 200 1.67 -0.19 -20.86
CA PRO A 200 2.41 -1.26 -21.52
C PRO A 200 2.82 -2.33 -20.52
N GLN A 201 3.22 -3.50 -21.02
CA GLN A 201 4.01 -4.41 -20.21
C GLN A 201 5.40 -3.78 -19.95
N MET A 202 5.76 -3.65 -18.69
CA MET A 202 7.02 -3.06 -18.25
C MET A 202 8.07 -4.15 -18.02
N GLY A 203 9.29 -3.96 -18.52
CA GLY A 203 10.43 -4.84 -18.36
C GLY A 203 11.74 -4.05 -18.44
N SER A 204 12.84 -4.70 -18.84
CA SER A 204 14.17 -4.08 -18.80
C SER A 204 14.35 -2.85 -19.70
N LEU A 205 13.53 -2.71 -20.73
CA LEU A 205 13.64 -1.61 -21.71
C LEU A 205 12.97 -0.31 -21.23
N ASN A 206 12.09 -0.38 -20.23
CA ASN A 206 11.31 0.76 -19.72
C ASN A 206 11.34 0.81 -18.18
N ARG A 207 12.55 0.65 -17.61
CA ARG A 207 12.78 0.63 -16.16
C ARG A 207 12.38 1.95 -15.48
N ASP A 208 12.68 3.08 -16.12
CA ASP A 208 12.38 4.39 -15.53
C ASP A 208 10.87 4.65 -15.50
N GLU A 209 10.15 4.23 -16.54
CA GLU A 209 8.70 4.24 -16.58
C GLU A 209 8.11 3.31 -15.51
N ALA A 210 8.70 2.13 -15.29
CA ALA A 210 8.28 1.21 -14.24
C ALA A 210 8.41 1.82 -12.84
N ARG A 211 9.52 2.50 -12.55
CA ARG A 211 9.74 3.21 -11.27
C ARG A 211 8.76 4.37 -11.09
N ARG A 212 8.47 5.11 -12.16
CA ARG A 212 7.46 6.18 -12.14
C ARG A 212 6.06 5.61 -11.93
N PHE A 213 5.73 4.48 -12.55
CA PHE A 213 4.46 3.79 -12.33
C PHE A 213 4.32 3.26 -10.89
N ILE A 214 5.39 2.72 -10.29
CA ILE A 214 5.40 2.36 -8.85
C ILE A 214 5.06 3.60 -8.01
N THR A 215 5.73 4.72 -8.26
CA THR A 215 5.53 5.97 -7.51
C THR A 215 4.11 6.52 -7.70
N LEU A 216 3.57 6.40 -8.90
CA LEU A 216 2.19 6.75 -9.22
C LEU A 216 1.21 5.91 -8.41
N VAL A 217 1.31 4.58 -8.47
CA VAL A 217 0.41 3.66 -7.74
C VAL A 217 0.48 3.91 -6.24
N ASP A 218 1.67 4.13 -5.68
CA ASP A 218 1.85 4.47 -4.28
C ASP A 218 1.08 5.75 -3.91
N THR A 219 1.19 6.78 -4.75
CA THR A 219 0.47 8.05 -4.56
C THR A 219 -1.04 7.88 -4.63
N LEU A 220 -1.54 7.10 -5.60
CA LEU A 220 -2.97 6.82 -5.75
C LEU A 220 -3.51 6.04 -4.55
N TYR A 221 -2.74 5.04 -4.10
CA TYR A 221 -3.07 4.22 -2.95
C TYR A 221 -3.20 5.07 -1.67
N GLU A 222 -2.19 5.86 -1.34
CA GLU A 222 -2.19 6.77 -0.18
C GLU A 222 -3.34 7.78 -0.23
N LYS A 223 -3.59 8.34 -1.42
CA LYS A 223 -4.65 9.31 -1.63
C LYS A 223 -6.02 8.67 -1.86
N ASN A 224 -6.19 7.35 -1.77
CA ASN A 224 -7.47 6.67 -1.99
C ASN A 224 -8.15 7.11 -3.30
N VAL A 225 -7.37 7.21 -4.38
CA VAL A 225 -7.86 7.58 -5.71
C VAL A 225 -8.36 6.32 -6.38
N LEU A 226 -9.57 6.38 -6.94
CA LEU A 226 -10.12 5.27 -7.72
C LEU A 226 -9.33 5.15 -9.03
N LEU A 227 -8.76 3.97 -9.29
CA LEU A 227 -8.03 3.67 -10.50
C LEU A 227 -8.87 2.76 -11.41
N VAL A 228 -9.12 3.24 -12.62
CA VAL A 228 -9.57 2.44 -13.76
C VAL A 228 -8.44 2.45 -14.77
N MET A 229 -8.02 1.29 -15.29
CA MET A 229 -6.92 1.26 -16.25
C MET A 229 -7.09 0.26 -17.37
N SER A 230 -6.48 0.56 -18.52
CA SER A 230 -6.24 -0.43 -19.57
C SER A 230 -4.76 -0.81 -19.64
N SER A 231 -4.47 -2.10 -19.73
CA SER A 231 -3.10 -2.62 -19.79
C SER A 231 -2.91 -3.62 -20.93
N GLN A 232 -1.68 -3.67 -21.46
CA GLN A 232 -1.30 -4.56 -22.57
C GLN A 232 -1.47 -6.03 -22.21
N VAL A 233 -1.21 -6.34 -20.94
CA VAL A 233 -1.29 -7.68 -20.35
C VAL A 233 -2.10 -7.60 -19.06
N ASP A 234 -2.49 -8.75 -18.52
CA ASP A 234 -3.14 -8.83 -17.22
C ASP A 234 -2.29 -8.16 -16.12
N VAL A 235 -2.93 -7.58 -15.10
CA VAL A 235 -2.25 -6.85 -14.02
C VAL A 235 -1.16 -7.68 -13.32
N TYR A 236 -1.35 -8.99 -13.19
CA TYR A 236 -0.37 -9.92 -12.62
C TYR A 236 0.88 -10.10 -13.48
N GLN A 237 0.82 -9.69 -14.75
CA GLN A 237 1.90 -9.80 -15.73
C GLN A 237 2.47 -8.44 -16.15
N ILE A 238 2.00 -7.34 -15.55
CA ILE A 238 2.34 -5.96 -15.96
C ILE A 238 3.83 -5.67 -15.82
N PHE A 239 4.51 -6.33 -14.87
CA PHE A 239 5.95 -6.36 -14.75
C PHE A 239 6.48 -7.69 -15.30
N ARG A 240 7.27 -7.63 -16.36
CA ARG A 240 7.96 -8.77 -16.96
C ARG A 240 9.24 -9.05 -16.20
N VAL A 241 9.28 -10.23 -15.59
CA VAL A 241 10.48 -10.82 -14.99
C VAL A 241 10.93 -11.94 -15.91
N ALA A 242 12.14 -11.87 -16.48
CA ALA A 242 12.65 -13.02 -17.23
C ALA A 242 13.05 -14.07 -16.21
N LYS A 243 12.56 -15.29 -16.40
CA LYS A 243 13.17 -16.45 -15.78
C LYS A 243 14.45 -16.74 -16.56
N HIS A 244 15.58 -16.92 -15.87
CA HIS A 244 16.68 -17.64 -16.49
C HIS A 244 16.18 -19.06 -16.80
N GLU A 245 16.24 -19.46 -18.07
CA GLU A 245 16.12 -20.87 -18.45
C GLU A 245 17.34 -21.61 -17.92
N GLY A 246 17.25 -22.08 -16.68
CA GLY A 246 18.36 -22.79 -16.05
C GLY A 246 18.32 -22.85 -14.53
N GLU A 247 17.16 -23.04 -13.91
CA GLU A 247 17.03 -23.74 -12.62
C GLU A 247 15.55 -24.01 -12.30
N SER A 248 15.22 -25.27 -12.05
CA SER A 248 13.88 -25.75 -11.74
C SER A 248 13.71 -25.89 -10.23
N SER A 249 12.98 -24.97 -9.60
CA SER A 249 12.11 -25.26 -8.45
C SER A 249 11.22 -24.04 -8.15
N ALA A 250 10.00 -24.32 -7.72
CA ALA A 250 8.91 -23.36 -7.56
C ALA A 250 9.23 -22.20 -6.62
N GLY A 251 8.93 -20.97 -7.05
CA GLY A 251 8.75 -19.84 -6.12
C GLY A 251 9.31 -18.49 -6.56
N ASP A 252 10.34 -18.44 -7.41
CA ASP A 252 11.15 -17.22 -7.48
C ASP A 252 10.87 -16.34 -8.70
N VAL A 253 10.32 -15.17 -8.40
CA VAL A 253 10.22 -13.99 -9.25
C VAL A 253 11.62 -13.37 -9.34
N SER A 254 12.52 -13.91 -10.17
CA SER A 254 13.87 -13.33 -10.28
C SER A 254 14.43 -13.34 -11.70
N VAL A 255 15.13 -12.23 -11.96
CA VAL A 255 16.11 -11.94 -13.01
C VAL A 255 15.64 -11.18 -14.25
N LEU A 256 15.26 -9.91 -14.05
CA LEU A 256 15.55 -8.81 -15.00
C LEU A 256 15.78 -7.44 -14.33
N TYR A 257 15.59 -7.34 -13.02
CA TYR A 257 15.80 -6.15 -12.20
C TYR A 257 16.86 -6.48 -11.16
N THR A 258 17.93 -5.69 -11.15
CA THR A 258 19.24 -6.05 -10.58
C THR A 258 19.35 -5.78 -9.07
N GLY A 259 18.24 -5.66 -8.35
CA GLY A 259 18.23 -5.43 -6.91
C GLY A 259 17.02 -6.06 -6.23
N GLU A 260 17.25 -6.69 -5.07
CA GLU A 260 16.20 -7.21 -4.19
C GLU A 260 15.16 -6.14 -3.84
N GLU A 261 15.59 -4.87 -3.71
CA GLU A 261 14.72 -3.72 -3.46
C GLU A 261 13.74 -3.44 -4.61
N GLU A 262 14.12 -3.65 -5.87
CA GLU A 262 13.23 -3.43 -7.02
C GLU A 262 12.18 -4.53 -7.13
N LEU A 263 12.56 -5.78 -6.89
CA LEU A 263 11.62 -6.91 -6.84
C LEU A 263 10.59 -6.70 -5.72
N PHE A 264 11.05 -6.32 -4.53
CA PHE A 264 10.19 -5.97 -3.42
C PHE A 264 9.24 -4.80 -3.76
N ALA A 265 9.73 -3.78 -4.48
CA ALA A 265 8.90 -2.67 -4.92
C ALA A 265 7.80 -3.13 -5.90
N PHE A 266 8.11 -4.03 -6.86
CA PHE A 266 7.10 -4.57 -7.79
C PHE A 266 6.05 -5.42 -7.10
N GLU A 267 6.47 -6.34 -6.22
CA GLU A 267 5.53 -7.19 -5.47
C GLU A 267 4.58 -6.34 -4.61
N ARG A 268 5.11 -5.31 -3.96
CA ARG A 268 4.32 -4.34 -3.20
C ARG A 268 3.35 -3.57 -4.10
N THR A 269 3.80 -3.07 -5.25
CA THR A 269 2.93 -2.37 -6.20
C THR A 269 1.84 -3.28 -6.75
N LEU A 270 2.15 -4.55 -7.06
CA LEU A 270 1.16 -5.53 -7.50
C LEU A 270 0.13 -5.81 -6.39
N SER A 271 0.59 -6.01 -5.16
CA SER A 271 -0.31 -6.18 -4.00
C SER A 271 -1.25 -4.98 -3.85
N ARG A 272 -0.74 -3.75 -4.02
CA ARG A 272 -1.55 -2.53 -3.97
C ARG A 272 -2.57 -2.47 -5.09
N LEU A 273 -2.20 -2.80 -6.32
CA LEU A 273 -3.14 -2.84 -7.45
C LEU A 273 -4.27 -3.84 -7.19
N VAL A 274 -3.94 -5.04 -6.70
CA VAL A 274 -4.94 -6.06 -6.33
C VAL A 274 -5.87 -5.54 -5.23
N GLU A 275 -5.31 -4.94 -4.18
CA GLU A 275 -6.08 -4.36 -3.09
C GLU A 275 -6.97 -3.19 -3.54
N MET A 276 -6.47 -2.34 -4.45
CA MET A 276 -7.21 -1.22 -5.04
C MET A 276 -8.43 -1.70 -5.84
N ASN A 277 -8.41 -2.92 -6.35
CA ASN A 277 -9.54 -3.58 -7.01
C ASN A 277 -10.43 -4.40 -6.04
N GLY A 278 -10.04 -4.46 -4.76
CA GLY A 278 -10.80 -5.14 -3.71
C GLY A 278 -12.02 -4.34 -3.22
N ALA A 279 -13.03 -5.05 -2.73
CA ALA A 279 -14.31 -4.47 -2.33
C ALA A 279 -14.17 -3.34 -1.29
N ASP A 280 -13.27 -3.50 -0.32
CA ASP A 280 -13.13 -2.54 0.78
C ASP A 280 -12.42 -1.26 0.35
N TYR A 281 -11.37 -1.38 -0.49
CA TYR A 281 -10.74 -0.21 -1.09
C TYR A 281 -11.72 0.54 -1.99
N LEU A 282 -12.46 -0.19 -2.84
CA LEU A 282 -13.45 0.43 -3.74
C LEU A 282 -14.54 1.18 -2.96
N LYS A 283 -15.07 0.62 -1.87
CA LYS A 283 -16.01 1.35 -1.00
C LYS A 283 -15.42 2.67 -0.47
N LYS A 284 -14.16 2.67 -0.06
CA LYS A 284 -13.46 3.84 0.48
C LYS A 284 -13.13 4.88 -0.60
N ALA A 285 -12.74 4.44 -1.79
CA ALA A 285 -12.50 5.33 -2.92
C ALA A 285 -13.81 5.95 -3.42
N ILE A 286 -14.88 5.15 -3.53
CA ILE A 286 -16.21 5.59 -3.97
C ILE A 286 -16.87 6.50 -2.93
N SER A 287 -16.63 6.32 -1.62
CA SER A 287 -17.15 7.27 -0.62
C SER A 287 -16.58 8.68 -0.80
N ARG A 288 -15.42 8.83 -1.46
CA ARG A 288 -14.83 10.11 -1.82
C ARG A 288 -15.30 10.64 -3.18
N TYR A 289 -15.91 9.80 -4.00
CA TYR A 289 -16.54 10.19 -5.26
C TYR A 289 -17.84 9.38 -5.49
N PRO A 290 -18.94 9.78 -4.84
CA PRO A 290 -20.22 9.05 -4.91
C PRO A 290 -20.77 8.75 -6.31
N PRO A 291 -20.52 9.57 -7.36
CA PRO A 291 -20.94 9.22 -8.73
C PRO A 291 -20.39 7.87 -9.22
N ALA A 292 -19.26 7.40 -8.70
CA ALA A 292 -18.69 6.10 -9.07
C ALA A 292 -19.44 4.88 -8.49
N ARG A 293 -20.54 5.06 -7.75
CA ARG A 293 -21.27 3.96 -7.09
C ARG A 293 -21.83 2.90 -8.04
N PHE A 294 -22.06 3.25 -9.31
CA PHE A 294 -22.50 2.28 -10.33
C PHE A 294 -21.46 1.19 -10.59
N LEU A 295 -20.19 1.40 -10.24
CA LEU A 295 -19.14 0.40 -10.35
C LEU A 295 -19.24 -0.71 -9.28
N LEU A 296 -20.11 -0.61 -8.28
CA LEU A 296 -20.30 -1.68 -7.28
C LEU A 296 -21.41 -2.67 -7.62
N ASN A 297 -22.15 -2.41 -8.70
CA ASN A 297 -23.33 -3.19 -9.14
C ASN A 297 -23.02 -3.96 -10.42
#